data_AF-A0A1I3RAH1-F1
#
_entry.id   AF-A0A1I3RAH1-F1
#
_cell.length_a   1.000
_cell.length_b   1.000
_cell.length_c   1.000
_cell.angle_alpha   90.00
_cell.angle_beta   90.00
_cell.angle_gamma   90.00
#
_symmetry.space_group_name_H-M   'P 1'
#
loop_
_entity.id
_entity.type
_entity.pdbx_description
1 polymer ?
#
loop_
_entity_poly.entity_id
_entity_poly.type
_entity_poly.pdbx_seq_one_letter_code
_entity_poly.pdbx_strand_id
1 'polypeptide(L)'
;MVGRLAGNARSLAGGNPLETDSVEAHAGDYDMNIKILAGVLASVSLGACALAPGPYLDNDRLDQTKIPQHSAERFVVRPIDVGYFRAERAAYKPATCLLTCLTQQTRRQYEYRVGIGDQLSIIVWDHPELTGTGFANAVTLPPLPAVGQSAGVNGTASAGAGGTTGPGATASGNGAAEGGLTVRVANNGTIFFPRVGRLRVTGRTAQQVQEMLARSLARTIRAPQIDVRVSGYNSQTVQVTGNLRNPTLESITDSPLTVLDAINRAGGALPDADLQNVGVTRDGRRYTVDVAALLETGDTQQNVLLQDGDIIDVPDRSNSRIFVLGEVMKPTSLPMNRGRLTLADAMTGAGSLDPKTGDPRYIYVIRGADKTLTPDVYRLDMTQVDALMLMTKFELQAKDVVYVQVASSARFNRALDQISPTLQTLFYTRELGR
;
A
#
# COMPACT_ATOMS: atom_id res chain seq x y z
N MET A 1 2.73 77.26 -24.06
CA MET A 1 3.02 78.59 -24.64
C MET A 1 3.71 78.40 -25.98
N VAL A 2 3.32 79.18 -27.00
CA VAL A 2 4.17 79.83 -28.04
C VAL A 2 5.41 79.03 -28.53
N GLY A 3 5.60 78.67 -29.81
CA GLY A 3 4.99 79.12 -31.08
C GLY A 3 5.90 80.08 -31.88
N ARG A 4 6.43 79.64 -33.04
CA ARG A 4 7.02 80.44 -34.16
C ARG A 4 7.46 79.45 -35.27
N LEU A 5 7.16 79.57 -36.59
CA LEU A 5 7.19 80.70 -37.56
C LEU A 5 8.60 81.33 -37.68
N ALA A 6 9.26 81.50 -38.83
CA ALA A 6 8.83 81.59 -40.24
C ALA A 6 10.05 81.68 -41.21
N GLY A 7 9.78 81.73 -42.53
CA GLY A 7 10.71 82.11 -43.62
C GLY A 7 11.53 80.96 -44.23
N ASN A 8 12.06 80.99 -45.46
CA ASN A 8 11.99 81.91 -46.61
C ASN A 8 12.65 81.22 -47.85
N ALA A 9 12.44 81.56 -49.13
CA ALA A 9 11.45 82.41 -49.80
C ALA A 9 11.53 82.29 -51.36
N ARG A 10 10.37 82.40 -52.05
CA ARG A 10 10.13 83.20 -53.30
C ARG A 10 10.98 82.95 -54.57
N SER A 11 10.31 82.73 -55.72
CA SER A 11 10.21 83.69 -56.87
C SER A 11 10.41 83.12 -58.30
N LEU A 12 9.56 83.60 -59.22
CA LEU A 12 9.63 83.62 -60.71
C LEU A 12 9.51 82.27 -61.45
N ALA A 13 8.56 81.97 -62.36
CA ALA A 13 7.72 82.71 -63.34
C ALA A 13 8.26 82.68 -64.80
N GLY A 14 7.43 82.17 -65.73
CA GLY A 14 7.55 82.42 -67.17
C GLY A 14 7.19 81.24 -68.09
N GLY A 15 6.19 81.41 -68.98
CA GLY A 15 6.25 80.81 -70.33
C GLY A 15 5.26 79.72 -70.76
N ASN A 16 3.94 79.99 -70.70
CA ASN A 16 2.90 79.77 -71.74
C ASN A 16 2.80 78.50 -72.64
N PRO A 17 1.61 78.22 -73.24
CA PRO A 17 1.07 76.85 -73.28
C PRO A 17 0.98 76.22 -74.68
N LEU A 18 0.69 74.91 -74.71
CA LEU A 18 0.01 74.25 -75.83
C LEU A 18 -1.08 73.28 -75.32
N GLU A 19 -2.12 73.21 -76.14
CA GLU A 19 -3.43 72.56 -76.01
C GLU A 19 -3.51 71.12 -75.48
N THR A 20 -4.59 70.91 -74.70
CA THR A 20 -5.49 69.73 -74.64
C THR A 20 -4.91 68.32 -74.75
N ASP A 21 -5.08 67.52 -73.70
CA ASP A 21 -6.25 66.61 -73.72
C ASP A 21 -6.75 66.26 -72.30
N SER A 22 -8.04 65.90 -72.19
CA SER A 22 -8.68 65.56 -70.91
C SER A 22 -8.92 64.05 -70.80
N VAL A 23 -8.36 63.38 -69.79
CA VAL A 23 -8.73 61.99 -69.45
C VAL A 23 -8.93 61.84 -67.95
N GLU A 24 -10.04 61.20 -67.57
CA GLU A 24 -10.49 60.99 -66.20
C GLU A 24 -9.62 60.00 -65.39
N ALA A 25 -9.78 60.07 -64.07
CA ALA A 25 -9.11 59.20 -63.12
C ALA A 25 -9.60 57.74 -63.18
N HIS A 26 -8.69 56.78 -63.01
CA HIS A 26 -9.02 55.42 -62.61
C HIS A 26 -8.22 55.00 -61.38
N ALA A 27 -8.87 55.03 -60.22
CA ALA A 27 -8.42 54.35 -59.02
C ALA A 27 -8.91 52.89 -59.06
N GLY A 28 -8.01 51.95 -59.33
CA GLY A 28 -8.33 50.51 -59.47
C GLY A 28 -7.42 49.56 -58.71
N ASP A 29 -6.09 49.66 -58.90
CA ASP A 29 -5.17 48.56 -58.54
C ASP A 29 -4.65 48.54 -57.09
N TYR A 30 -4.84 49.59 -56.30
CA TYR A 30 -4.30 49.63 -54.92
C TYR A 30 -5.13 48.85 -53.89
N ASP A 31 -6.42 48.63 -54.15
CA ASP A 31 -7.36 48.05 -53.18
C ASP A 31 -7.23 46.50 -53.10
N MET A 32 -6.89 45.84 -54.20
CA MET A 32 -6.72 44.38 -54.23
C MET A 32 -5.48 43.92 -53.45
N ASN A 33 -4.34 44.60 -53.61
CA ASN A 33 -3.12 44.27 -52.86
C ASN A 33 -3.26 44.56 -51.35
N ILE A 34 -3.98 45.61 -50.97
CA ILE A 34 -4.24 45.91 -49.54
C ILE A 34 -5.17 44.85 -48.92
N LYS A 35 -6.20 44.40 -49.65
CA LYS A 35 -7.10 43.32 -49.17
C LYS A 35 -6.40 41.97 -49.05
N ILE A 36 -5.52 41.62 -49.99
CA ILE A 36 -4.71 40.39 -49.91
C ILE A 36 -3.73 40.47 -48.74
N LEU A 37 -3.04 41.61 -48.56
CA LEU A 37 -2.10 41.79 -47.45
C LEU A 37 -2.81 41.76 -46.08
N ALA A 38 -4.00 42.37 -45.98
CA ALA A 38 -4.83 42.32 -44.78
C ALA A 38 -5.37 40.91 -44.50
N GLY A 39 -5.75 40.13 -45.53
CA GLY A 39 -6.17 38.74 -45.41
C GLY A 39 -5.04 37.83 -44.91
N VAL A 40 -3.83 38.00 -45.43
CA VAL A 40 -2.63 37.28 -44.95
C VAL A 40 -2.33 37.67 -43.49
N LEU A 41 -2.35 38.95 -43.15
CA LEU A 41 -2.12 39.41 -41.77
C LEU A 41 -3.19 38.88 -40.79
N ALA A 42 -4.45 38.77 -41.21
CA ALA A 42 -5.53 38.20 -40.42
C ALA A 42 -5.39 36.67 -40.26
N SER A 43 -4.91 35.96 -41.27
CA SER A 43 -4.64 34.51 -41.17
C SER A 43 -3.51 34.19 -40.17
N VAL A 44 -2.53 35.08 -40.04
CA VAL A 44 -1.44 34.95 -39.06
C VAL A 44 -1.93 35.26 -37.63
N SER A 45 -2.84 36.22 -37.44
CA SER A 45 -3.40 36.52 -36.12
C SER A 45 -4.40 35.47 -35.62
N LEU A 46 -5.14 34.79 -36.51
CA LEU A 46 -5.97 33.63 -36.16
C LEU A 46 -5.16 32.38 -35.79
N GLY A 47 -3.88 32.30 -36.19
CA GLY A 47 -2.95 31.25 -35.75
C GLY A 47 -2.53 31.36 -34.27
N ALA A 48 -2.75 32.50 -33.61
CA ALA A 48 -2.35 32.72 -32.23
C ALA A 48 -3.07 31.82 -31.20
N CYS A 49 -4.24 31.27 -31.55
CA CYS A 49 -5.00 30.37 -30.66
C CYS A 49 -4.42 28.95 -30.55
N ALA A 50 -3.33 28.62 -31.24
CA ALA A 50 -2.56 27.40 -31.00
C ALA A 50 -1.78 27.43 -29.66
N LEU A 51 -1.62 28.61 -29.05
CA LEU A 51 -1.09 28.79 -27.68
C LEU A 51 -2.15 28.42 -26.63
N ALA A 52 -2.58 27.17 -26.62
CA ALA A 52 -3.43 26.65 -25.55
C ALA A 52 -2.67 26.67 -24.21
N PRO A 53 -3.25 27.18 -23.11
CA PRO A 53 -2.58 27.24 -21.81
C PRO A 53 -2.53 25.86 -21.15
N GLY A 54 -1.62 25.01 -21.62
CA GLY A 54 -1.15 23.81 -20.92
C GLY A 54 0.11 24.09 -20.11
N PRO A 55 0.44 23.26 -19.11
CA PRO A 55 1.76 23.30 -18.49
C PRO A 55 2.84 22.95 -19.54
N TYR A 56 3.80 23.85 -19.75
CA TYR A 56 4.98 23.60 -20.57
C TYR A 56 6.20 23.42 -19.68
N LEU A 57 7.12 22.56 -20.10
CA LEU A 57 8.44 22.41 -19.49
C LEU A 57 9.46 23.14 -20.38
N ASP A 58 10.25 24.02 -19.78
CA ASP A 58 11.32 24.75 -20.48
C ASP A 58 12.49 23.79 -20.75
N ASN A 59 12.48 23.21 -21.95
CA ASN A 59 13.46 22.25 -22.41
C ASN A 59 14.85 22.86 -22.65
N ASP A 60 14.96 24.18 -22.82
CA ASP A 60 16.24 24.88 -23.03
C ASP A 60 17.05 24.98 -21.71
N ARG A 61 16.39 24.73 -20.57
CA ARG A 61 17.01 24.62 -19.25
C ARG A 61 17.36 23.19 -18.82
N LEU A 62 17.19 22.21 -19.72
CA LEU A 62 17.55 20.81 -19.50
C LEU A 62 18.83 20.47 -20.27
N ASP A 63 19.80 19.83 -19.60
CA ASP A 63 21.00 19.31 -20.26
C ASP A 63 20.66 18.05 -21.07
N GLN A 64 20.17 18.27 -22.29
CA GLN A 64 19.81 17.22 -23.24
C GLN A 64 21.04 16.58 -23.93
N THR A 65 22.26 17.05 -23.65
CA THR A 65 23.48 16.46 -24.24
C THR A 65 23.77 15.06 -23.68
N LYS A 66 23.31 14.80 -22.45
CA LYS A 66 23.36 13.50 -21.79
C LYS A 66 22.18 12.62 -22.19
N ILE A 67 22.08 12.29 -23.48
CA ILE A 67 21.12 11.29 -23.96
C ILE A 67 21.47 9.94 -23.31
N PRO A 68 20.57 9.31 -22.53
CA PRO A 68 20.82 7.98 -22.01
C PRO A 68 21.02 7.01 -23.17
N GLN A 69 22.22 6.44 -23.30
CA GLN A 69 22.46 5.32 -24.22
C GLN A 69 21.83 4.04 -23.65
N HIS A 70 20.51 4.04 -23.47
CA HIS A 70 19.73 2.83 -23.37
C HIS A 70 19.70 2.21 -24.77
N SER A 71 20.73 1.42 -25.07
CA SER A 71 20.57 0.27 -25.97
C SER A 71 19.55 -0.64 -25.29
N ALA A 72 18.26 -0.36 -25.54
CA ALA A 72 17.17 -0.97 -24.81
C ALA A 72 17.33 -2.48 -24.84
N GLU A 73 17.49 -3.09 -23.66
CA GLU A 73 17.64 -4.52 -23.53
C GLU A 73 16.41 -5.16 -24.20
N ARG A 74 16.66 -6.10 -25.13
CA ARG A 74 15.56 -6.67 -25.92
C ARG A 74 14.78 -7.63 -25.06
N PHE A 75 13.71 -7.14 -24.44
CA PHE A 75 12.82 -7.94 -23.62
C PHE A 75 12.16 -9.04 -24.46
N VAL A 76 12.25 -10.29 -23.97
CA VAL A 76 11.63 -11.45 -24.62
C VAL A 76 10.13 -11.40 -24.34
N VAL A 77 9.34 -11.13 -25.39
CA VAL A 77 7.88 -11.13 -25.29
C VAL A 77 7.35 -12.56 -25.25
N ARG A 78 6.71 -12.94 -24.14
CA ARG A 78 6.06 -14.25 -23.98
C ARG A 78 4.60 -14.18 -24.47
N PRO A 79 4.15 -15.08 -25.36
CA PRO A 79 2.73 -15.12 -25.72
C PRO A 79 1.88 -15.60 -24.54
N ILE A 80 0.72 -14.98 -24.33
CA ILE A 80 -0.33 -15.50 -23.44
C ILE A 80 -1.15 -16.49 -24.28
N ASP A 81 -0.71 -17.74 -24.32
CA ASP A 81 -1.31 -18.83 -25.08
C ASP A 81 -1.58 -20.07 -24.20
N VAL A 82 -2.09 -21.15 -24.80
CA VAL A 82 -2.30 -22.43 -24.09
C VAL A 82 -0.98 -23.04 -23.59
N GLY A 83 0.15 -22.74 -24.24
CA GLY A 83 1.50 -23.15 -23.84
C GLY A 83 1.95 -22.49 -22.54
N TYR A 84 1.70 -21.18 -22.39
CA TYR A 84 1.93 -20.42 -21.15
C TYR A 84 1.26 -21.12 -19.95
N PHE A 85 -0.05 -21.39 -20.02
CA PHE A 85 -0.78 -22.03 -18.91
C PHE A 85 -0.36 -23.49 -18.66
N ARG A 86 0.14 -24.21 -19.68
CA ARG A 86 0.73 -25.55 -19.49
C ARG A 86 2.06 -25.45 -18.74
N ALA A 87 2.92 -24.51 -19.11
CA ALA A 87 4.19 -24.27 -18.43
C ALA A 87 3.99 -23.79 -16.99
N GLU A 88 3.05 -22.87 -16.75
CA GLU A 88 2.73 -22.34 -15.43
C GLU A 88 2.17 -23.44 -14.49
N ARG A 89 1.29 -24.32 -14.98
CA ARG A 89 0.84 -25.50 -14.22
C ARG A 89 1.95 -26.50 -13.94
N ALA A 90 2.88 -26.69 -14.87
CA ALA A 90 4.04 -27.58 -14.65
C ALA A 90 5.08 -26.96 -13.69
N ALA A 91 5.16 -25.63 -13.63
CA ALA A 91 6.01 -24.88 -12.72
C ALA A 91 5.36 -24.66 -11.34
N TYR A 92 4.04 -24.87 -11.20
CA TYR A 92 3.32 -24.70 -9.95
C TYR A 92 3.89 -25.62 -8.86
N LYS A 93 4.49 -24.99 -7.85
CA LYS A 93 4.90 -25.66 -6.61
C LYS A 93 3.82 -25.38 -5.56
N PRO A 94 3.36 -26.39 -4.81
CA PRO A 94 2.45 -26.15 -3.70
C PRO A 94 3.09 -25.18 -2.71
N ALA A 95 2.28 -24.30 -2.12
CA ALA A 95 2.78 -23.33 -1.15
C ALA A 95 3.41 -24.07 0.05
N THR A 96 4.68 -23.83 0.30
CA THR A 96 5.37 -24.27 1.51
C THR A 96 5.32 -23.14 2.53
N CYS A 97 4.99 -23.45 3.78
CA CYS A 97 5.05 -22.46 4.86
C CYS A 97 6.43 -21.77 4.90
N LEU A 98 6.44 -20.43 4.84
CA LEU A 98 7.68 -19.63 4.82
C LEU A 98 8.36 -19.51 6.19
N LEU A 99 7.62 -19.81 7.27
CA LEU A 99 8.02 -19.71 8.67
C LEU A 99 7.69 -21.03 9.38
N THR A 100 6.94 -20.98 10.48
CA THR A 100 6.37 -22.16 11.15
C THR A 100 4.86 -22.02 11.11
N CYS A 101 4.14 -22.96 10.51
CA CYS A 101 2.68 -22.88 10.38
C CYS A 101 1.98 -23.85 11.32
N LEU A 102 0.73 -23.53 11.69
CA LEU A 102 -0.05 -24.32 12.63
C LEU A 102 -0.67 -25.55 11.97
N THR A 103 0.14 -26.59 11.82
CA THR A 103 -0.30 -27.95 11.49
C THR A 103 -0.83 -28.67 12.73
N GLN A 104 -1.49 -29.82 12.54
CA GLN A 104 -1.93 -30.66 13.65
C GLN A 104 -0.75 -31.16 14.52
N GLN A 105 0.44 -31.33 13.93
CA GLN A 105 1.65 -31.74 14.65
C GLN A 105 2.23 -30.59 15.49
N THR A 106 2.45 -29.42 14.88
CA THR A 106 2.98 -28.24 15.59
C THR A 106 2.04 -27.76 16.68
N ARG A 107 0.70 -27.88 16.49
CA ARG A 107 -0.29 -27.64 17.56
C ARG A 107 -0.11 -28.55 18.77
N ARG A 108 0.22 -29.83 18.57
CA ARG A 108 0.44 -30.80 19.67
C ARG A 108 1.80 -30.63 20.37
N GLN A 109 2.76 -30.02 19.68
CA GLN A 109 4.11 -29.73 20.19
C GLN A 109 4.26 -28.31 20.75
N TYR A 110 3.19 -27.51 20.72
CA TYR A 110 3.20 -26.16 21.23
C TYR A 110 3.29 -26.16 22.76
N GLU A 111 4.34 -25.56 23.30
CA GLU A 111 4.55 -25.39 24.74
C GLU A 111 4.82 -23.91 25.03
N TYR A 112 4.00 -23.29 25.88
CA TYR A 112 4.34 -22.00 26.45
C TYR A 112 5.50 -22.14 27.47
N ARG A 113 6.50 -21.27 27.34
CA ARG A 113 7.63 -21.17 28.28
C ARG A 113 7.51 -19.86 29.05
N VAL A 114 7.56 -19.95 30.38
CA VAL A 114 7.46 -18.80 31.28
C VAL A 114 8.62 -17.84 31.01
N GLY A 115 8.32 -16.56 30.82
CA GLY A 115 9.29 -15.47 30.63
C GLY A 115 9.37 -14.54 31.84
N ILE A 116 10.02 -13.39 31.66
CA ILE A 116 10.16 -12.35 32.69
C ILE A 116 8.90 -11.49 32.72
N GLY A 117 8.38 -11.20 33.92
CA GLY A 117 7.18 -10.36 34.09
C GLY A 117 5.85 -11.11 34.10
N ASP A 118 5.83 -12.38 33.68
CA ASP A 118 4.65 -13.24 33.80
C ASP A 118 4.17 -13.37 35.25
N GLN A 119 2.90 -13.73 35.39
CA GLN A 119 2.28 -14.08 36.66
C GLN A 119 1.91 -15.56 36.67
N LEU A 120 2.32 -16.27 37.72
CA LEU A 120 1.99 -17.66 37.97
C LEU A 120 1.01 -17.74 39.14
N SER A 121 -0.13 -18.41 38.95
CA SER A 121 -0.96 -18.88 40.06
C SER A 121 -0.43 -20.22 40.53
N ILE A 122 -0.17 -20.34 41.83
CA ILE A 122 0.33 -21.57 42.46
C ILE A 122 -0.68 -22.03 43.50
N ILE A 123 -1.17 -23.26 43.34
CA ILE A 123 -2.16 -23.89 44.22
C ILE A 123 -1.51 -25.11 44.88
N VAL A 124 -1.26 -25.07 46.18
CA VAL A 124 -0.90 -26.21 47.02
C VAL A 124 -2.16 -26.71 47.72
N TRP A 125 -2.60 -27.92 47.38
CA TRP A 125 -3.77 -28.54 48.01
C TRP A 125 -3.48 -28.92 49.46
N ASP A 126 -4.52 -28.97 50.29
CA ASP A 126 -4.48 -29.18 51.75
C ASP A 126 -3.60 -28.18 52.54
N HIS A 127 -3.11 -27.13 51.87
CA HIS A 127 -2.28 -26.06 52.43
C HIS A 127 -2.85 -24.66 52.10
N PRO A 128 -4.00 -24.27 52.69
CA PRO A 128 -4.59 -22.95 52.50
C PRO A 128 -3.64 -21.81 52.90
N GLU A 129 -2.64 -22.09 53.75
CA GLU A 129 -1.59 -21.15 54.14
C GLU A 129 -0.53 -20.87 53.06
N LEU A 130 -0.59 -21.58 51.93
CA LEU A 130 0.29 -21.38 50.77
C LEU A 130 -0.48 -20.96 49.51
N THR A 131 -1.82 -20.86 49.58
CA THR A 131 -2.71 -20.55 48.45
C THR A 131 -3.70 -19.42 48.71
N GLY A 132 -4.03 -19.16 49.98
CA GLY A 132 -5.04 -18.18 50.34
C GLY A 132 -4.61 -16.73 50.09
N THR A 133 -5.53 -15.95 49.52
CA THR A 133 -5.38 -14.49 49.30
C THR A 133 -5.07 -13.71 50.59
N GLY A 134 -5.35 -14.28 51.77
CA GLY A 134 -4.95 -13.72 53.06
C GLY A 134 -3.44 -13.51 53.22
N PHE A 135 -2.59 -14.26 52.51
CA PHE A 135 -1.13 -14.09 52.56
C PHE A 135 -0.63 -12.87 51.78
N ALA A 136 -1.38 -12.38 50.80
CA ALA A 136 -1.04 -11.15 50.06
C ALA A 136 -1.14 -9.88 50.94
N ASN A 137 -1.97 -9.92 51.98
CA ASN A 137 -2.14 -8.82 52.94
C ASN A 137 -1.38 -9.03 54.26
N ALA A 138 -0.97 -10.26 54.59
CA ALA A 138 -0.32 -10.60 55.86
C ALA A 138 1.21 -10.65 55.81
N VAL A 139 1.82 -10.69 54.61
CA VAL A 139 3.27 -10.68 54.44
C VAL A 139 3.69 -9.38 53.75
N THR A 140 4.35 -8.49 54.49
CA THR A 140 5.15 -7.41 53.91
C THR A 140 6.35 -8.03 53.17
N LEU A 141 6.11 -8.46 51.92
CA LEU A 141 7.17 -8.87 51.01
C LEU A 141 8.21 -7.74 50.98
N PRO A 142 9.51 -8.03 51.20
CA PRO A 142 10.54 -6.99 51.18
C PRO A 142 10.47 -6.28 49.82
N PRO A 143 10.49 -4.93 49.79
CA PRO A 143 10.25 -4.18 48.57
C PRO A 143 11.24 -4.61 47.49
N LEU A 144 10.71 -4.99 46.34
CA LEU A 144 11.52 -5.18 45.14
C LEU A 144 12.27 -3.86 44.86
N PRO A 145 13.54 -3.90 44.44
CA PRO A 145 14.31 -2.69 44.18
C PRO A 145 13.57 -1.83 43.16
N ALA A 146 13.24 -0.61 43.57
CA ALA A 146 12.44 0.31 42.77
C ALA A 146 13.19 0.72 41.50
N VAL A 147 12.45 0.85 40.40
CA VAL A 147 12.94 1.50 39.19
C VAL A 147 13.24 2.96 39.53
N GLY A 148 14.46 3.42 39.26
CA GLY A 148 14.86 4.79 39.51
C GLY A 148 14.03 5.77 38.69
N GLN A 149 13.09 6.45 39.33
CA GLN A 149 12.37 7.57 38.72
C GLN A 149 13.25 8.82 38.76
N SER A 150 13.40 9.45 37.60
CA SER A 150 14.18 10.68 37.42
C SER A 150 13.57 11.85 38.21
N ALA A 151 14.39 12.53 39.01
CA ALA A 151 14.00 13.76 39.69
C ALA A 151 13.77 14.91 38.67
N GLY A 152 12.70 15.69 38.84
CA GLY A 152 12.29 16.70 37.85
C GLY A 152 11.20 17.70 38.29
N VAL A 153 11.53 18.56 39.26
CA VAL A 153 11.01 19.95 39.43
C VAL A 153 9.55 20.18 39.92
N ASN A 154 9.46 20.78 41.12
CA ASN A 154 8.52 21.77 41.70
C ASN A 154 7.10 21.99 41.14
N GLY A 155 6.10 22.09 42.03
CA GLY A 155 4.77 22.62 41.66
C GLY A 155 3.67 22.81 42.72
N THR A 156 3.95 23.46 43.86
CA THR A 156 2.96 24.13 44.77
C THR A 156 1.81 23.32 45.43
N ALA A 157 1.49 23.69 46.67
CA ALA A 157 0.42 23.09 47.48
C ALA A 157 -0.90 23.89 47.42
N SER A 158 -2.03 23.21 47.66
CA SER A 158 -3.18 23.81 48.33
C SER A 158 -3.96 22.75 49.13
N ALA A 159 -4.53 23.15 50.26
CA ALA A 159 -5.39 22.32 51.08
C ALA A 159 -6.86 22.66 50.79
N GLY A 160 -7.74 21.66 50.83
CA GLY A 160 -9.19 21.84 50.67
C GLY A 160 -9.94 20.60 51.14
N ALA A 161 -10.76 20.75 52.18
CA ALA A 161 -11.61 19.68 52.69
C ALA A 161 -12.97 19.68 51.98
N GLY A 162 -13.62 18.52 51.89
CA GLY A 162 -14.98 18.39 51.38
C GLY A 162 -15.25 17.00 50.82
N GLY A 163 -15.93 16.15 51.59
CA GLY A 163 -16.35 14.83 51.12
C GLY A 163 -17.76 14.85 50.52
N THR A 164 -18.00 14.02 49.52
CA THR A 164 -19.34 13.53 49.15
C THR A 164 -19.28 12.06 48.74
N THR A 165 -20.30 11.31 49.14
CA THR A 165 -20.51 9.90 48.81
C THR A 165 -21.35 9.76 47.54
N GLY A 166 -20.96 8.88 46.61
CA GLY A 166 -21.78 8.51 45.45
C GLY A 166 -21.09 7.43 44.59
N PRO A 167 -21.75 6.29 44.27
CA PRO A 167 -21.08 5.12 43.69
C PRO A 167 -21.11 5.13 42.15
N GLY A 168 -19.99 4.76 41.51
CA GLY A 168 -19.90 4.79 40.04
C GLY A 168 -18.60 4.25 39.43
N ALA A 169 -18.03 3.19 40.00
CA ALA A 169 -16.90 2.48 39.39
C ALA A 169 -17.33 1.05 39.01
N THR A 170 -17.83 0.89 37.78
CA THR A 170 -18.09 -0.42 37.18
C THR A 170 -16.76 -1.12 36.89
N ALA A 171 -16.25 -1.86 37.87
CA ALA A 171 -15.18 -2.83 37.67
C ALA A 171 -15.69 -3.95 36.76
N SER A 172 -15.28 -3.89 35.49
CA SER A 172 -15.59 -4.92 34.49
C SER A 172 -14.71 -6.16 34.70
N GLY A 173 -15.29 -7.35 34.48
CA GLY A 173 -14.52 -8.59 34.28
C GLY A 173 -14.45 -9.54 35.48
N ASN A 174 -15.55 -10.27 35.74
CA ASN A 174 -15.51 -11.51 36.52
C ASN A 174 -14.72 -12.59 35.76
N GLY A 175 -13.39 -12.57 35.85
CA GLY A 175 -12.62 -13.80 35.82
C GLY A 175 -12.81 -14.49 37.17
N ALA A 176 -13.17 -15.77 37.19
CA ALA A 176 -13.29 -16.51 38.45
C ALA A 176 -11.97 -16.39 39.22
N ALA A 177 -12.05 -16.06 40.52
CA ALA A 177 -10.88 -16.05 41.38
C ALA A 177 -10.42 -17.50 41.60
N GLU A 178 -9.62 -18.02 40.67
CA GLU A 178 -8.86 -19.27 40.83
C GLU A 178 -7.97 -19.10 42.06
N GLY A 179 -8.40 -19.67 43.18
CA GLY A 179 -7.74 -19.51 44.47
C GLY A 179 -6.31 -20.04 44.42
N GLY A 180 -5.33 -19.17 44.61
CA GLY A 180 -3.91 -19.50 44.51
C GLY A 180 -3.04 -18.29 44.84
N LEU A 181 -1.77 -18.56 45.17
CA LEU A 181 -0.79 -17.50 45.39
C LEU A 181 -0.27 -17.01 44.03
N THR A 182 -0.73 -15.85 43.58
CA THR A 182 -0.21 -15.20 42.37
C THR A 182 1.18 -14.61 42.63
N VAL A 183 2.20 -15.14 41.96
CA VAL A 183 3.58 -14.65 42.02
C VAL A 183 4.03 -14.11 40.66
N ARG A 184 4.64 -12.93 40.65
CA ARG A 184 5.26 -12.34 39.44
C ARG A 184 6.70 -12.84 39.26
N VAL A 185 7.07 -13.21 38.04
CA VAL A 185 8.46 -13.54 37.68
C VAL A 185 9.30 -12.26 37.65
N ALA A 186 10.31 -12.19 38.50
CA ALA A 186 11.20 -11.03 38.59
C ALA A 186 12.18 -10.94 37.42
N ASN A 187 12.79 -9.77 37.21
CA ASN A 187 13.72 -9.49 36.09
C ASN A 187 14.96 -10.41 36.05
N ASN A 188 15.34 -11.02 37.17
CA ASN A 188 16.40 -12.02 37.21
C ASN A 188 15.93 -13.44 36.81
N GLY A 189 14.67 -13.60 36.38
CA GLY A 189 14.05 -14.87 36.00
C GLY A 189 13.65 -15.78 37.16
N THR A 190 13.51 -15.23 38.37
CA THR A 190 13.12 -15.99 39.57
C THR A 190 11.75 -15.58 40.12
N ILE A 191 11.02 -16.55 40.67
CA ILE A 191 9.92 -16.32 41.61
C ILE A 191 10.43 -16.50 43.04
N PHE A 192 9.74 -15.92 44.01
CA PHE A 192 9.89 -16.23 45.44
C PHE A 192 8.67 -17.03 45.89
N PHE A 193 8.88 -18.17 46.54
CA PHE A 193 7.81 -18.99 47.11
C PHE A 193 8.11 -19.30 48.59
N PRO A 194 7.13 -19.17 49.51
CA PRO A 194 7.34 -19.46 50.93
C PRO A 194 7.89 -20.88 51.17
N ARG A 195 8.71 -21.04 52.22
CA ARG A 195 9.42 -22.29 52.59
C ARG A 195 10.42 -22.84 51.56
N VAL A 196 10.38 -22.38 50.30
CA VAL A 196 11.29 -22.79 49.21
C VAL A 196 12.36 -21.72 48.92
N GLY A 197 12.02 -20.44 49.02
CA GLY A 197 12.91 -19.33 48.68
C GLY A 197 12.81 -18.94 47.21
N ARG A 198 13.93 -18.57 46.57
CA ARG A 198 13.96 -18.14 45.17
C ARG A 198 14.18 -19.31 44.21
N LEU A 199 13.33 -19.44 43.20
CA LEU A 199 13.40 -20.49 42.18
C LEU A 199 13.46 -19.86 40.79
N ARG A 200 14.40 -20.30 39.93
CA ARG A 200 14.51 -19.82 38.54
C ARG A 200 13.50 -20.56 37.65
N VAL A 201 12.61 -19.81 37.01
CA VAL A 201 11.49 -20.35 36.21
C VAL A 201 11.53 -19.95 34.74
N THR A 202 12.31 -18.94 34.35
CA THR A 202 12.40 -18.51 32.94
C THR A 202 12.85 -19.65 32.02
N GLY A 203 12.13 -19.84 30.91
CA GLY A 203 12.34 -20.92 29.93
C GLY A 203 11.70 -22.26 30.28
N ARG A 204 11.09 -22.40 31.47
CA ARG A 204 10.38 -23.60 31.92
C ARG A 204 8.91 -23.57 31.49
N THR A 205 8.33 -24.74 31.26
CA THR A 205 6.87 -24.89 31.15
C THR A 205 6.24 -24.86 32.54
N ALA A 206 4.93 -24.59 32.64
CA ALA A 206 4.22 -24.59 33.92
C ALA A 206 4.37 -25.93 34.68
N GLN A 207 4.26 -27.06 33.97
CA GLN A 207 4.51 -28.40 34.52
C GLN A 207 5.94 -28.55 35.06
N GLN A 208 6.97 -28.06 34.36
CA GLN A 208 8.34 -28.12 34.87
C GLN A 208 8.52 -27.27 36.14
N VAL A 209 7.83 -26.13 36.25
CA VAL A 209 7.82 -25.31 37.48
C VAL A 209 7.12 -26.05 38.63
N GLN A 210 5.99 -26.71 38.36
CA GLN A 210 5.28 -27.57 39.32
C GLN A 210 6.18 -28.69 39.85
N GLU A 211 6.85 -29.45 38.98
CA GLU A 211 7.79 -30.51 39.35
C GLU A 211 9.01 -29.98 40.15
N MET A 212 9.46 -28.77 39.86
CA MET A 212 10.55 -28.12 40.60
C MET A 212 10.10 -27.63 41.99
N LEU A 213 8.89 -27.07 42.09
CA LEU A 213 8.29 -26.65 43.36
C LEU A 213 7.97 -27.85 44.25
N ALA A 214 7.36 -28.92 43.71
CA ALA A 214 6.99 -30.12 44.47
C ALA A 214 8.23 -30.77 45.11
N ARG A 215 9.32 -30.96 44.35
CA ARG A 215 10.59 -31.48 44.86
C ARG A 215 11.26 -30.58 45.91
N SER A 216 11.06 -29.26 45.82
CA SER A 216 11.63 -28.30 46.77
C SER A 216 10.81 -28.24 48.06
N LEU A 217 9.48 -28.24 47.94
CA LEU A 217 8.53 -28.17 49.06
C LEU A 217 8.44 -29.49 49.83
N ALA A 218 8.75 -30.63 49.19
CA ALA A 218 8.83 -31.96 49.81
C ALA A 218 9.85 -32.06 50.97
N ARG A 219 10.76 -31.07 51.12
CA ARG A 219 11.67 -30.96 52.26
C ARG A 219 11.00 -30.48 53.55
N THR A 220 9.83 -29.86 53.44
CA THR A 220 9.13 -29.18 54.54
C THR A 220 7.68 -29.66 54.71
N ILE A 221 7.08 -30.20 53.65
CA ILE A 221 5.72 -30.75 53.61
C ILE A 221 5.79 -32.17 53.07
N ARG A 222 5.00 -33.10 53.62
CA ARG A 222 4.94 -34.48 53.11
C ARG A 222 4.01 -34.57 51.91
N ALA A 223 4.47 -35.17 50.81
CA ALA A 223 3.70 -35.44 49.60
C ALA A 223 2.88 -34.24 49.04
N PRO A 224 3.47 -33.03 48.90
CA PRO A 224 2.74 -31.84 48.49
C PRO A 224 2.12 -32.00 47.10
N GLN A 225 0.80 -31.80 47.00
CA GLN A 225 0.08 -31.73 45.74
C GLN A 225 0.05 -30.26 45.29
N ILE A 226 0.67 -29.96 44.15
CA ILE A 226 0.80 -28.60 43.62
C ILE A 226 0.24 -28.55 42.20
N ASP A 227 -0.55 -27.53 41.90
CA ASP A 227 -0.87 -27.07 40.54
C ASP A 227 -0.19 -25.71 40.29
N VAL A 228 0.26 -25.48 39.06
CA VAL A 228 0.92 -24.23 38.63
C VAL A 228 0.40 -23.85 37.27
N ARG A 229 -0.18 -22.65 37.17
CA ARG A 229 -0.76 -22.13 35.92
C ARG A 229 -0.28 -20.72 35.67
N VAL A 230 -0.14 -20.32 34.41
CA VAL A 230 0.19 -18.93 34.07
C VAL A 230 -1.12 -18.12 34.11
N SER A 231 -1.24 -17.21 35.06
CA SER A 231 -2.41 -16.35 35.25
C SER A 231 -2.29 -15.00 34.55
N GLY A 232 -1.09 -14.59 34.15
CA GLY A 232 -0.85 -13.36 33.41
C GLY A 232 0.32 -13.49 32.44
N TYR A 233 0.02 -13.53 31.15
CA TYR A 233 0.95 -13.60 30.03
C TYR A 233 1.46 -12.20 29.70
N ASN A 234 2.57 -11.81 30.30
CA ASN A 234 3.14 -10.45 30.21
C ASN A 234 4.56 -10.41 29.64
N SER A 235 5.17 -11.59 29.44
CA SER A 235 6.57 -11.70 29.00
C SER A 235 6.77 -11.74 27.50
N GLN A 236 5.76 -12.13 26.74
CA GLN A 236 5.84 -12.39 25.30
C GLN A 236 4.66 -11.76 24.57
N THR A 237 4.93 -10.88 23.60
CA THR A 237 3.88 -10.14 22.89
C THR A 237 4.15 -10.05 21.39
N VAL A 238 3.05 -9.88 20.65
CA VAL A 238 3.01 -9.65 19.20
C VAL A 238 2.33 -8.32 18.95
N GLN A 239 2.86 -7.52 18.04
CA GLN A 239 2.24 -6.28 17.62
C GLN A 239 1.35 -6.50 16.40
N VAL A 240 0.08 -6.09 16.48
CA VAL A 240 -0.91 -6.28 15.40
C VAL A 240 -1.39 -4.92 14.91
N THR A 241 -0.98 -4.55 13.69
CA THR A 241 -1.13 -3.20 13.13
C THR A 241 -1.62 -3.20 11.69
N GLY A 242 -1.92 -2.01 11.18
CA GLY A 242 -2.42 -1.80 9.82
C GLY A 242 -3.94 -1.67 9.76
N ASN A 243 -4.52 -2.10 8.64
CA ASN A 243 -5.90 -1.84 8.26
C ASN A 243 -6.91 -2.81 8.92
N LEU A 244 -6.99 -2.71 10.24
CA LEU A 244 -7.78 -3.55 11.15
C LEU A 244 -8.76 -2.70 11.95
N ARG A 245 -9.80 -3.32 12.53
CA ARG A 245 -10.76 -2.57 13.37
C ARG A 245 -10.11 -2.01 14.64
N ASN A 246 -9.33 -2.84 15.34
CA ASN A 246 -8.68 -2.50 16.61
C ASN A 246 -7.21 -2.96 16.60
N PRO A 247 -6.28 -2.19 16.00
CA PRO A 247 -4.85 -2.42 16.15
C PRO A 247 -4.44 -2.52 17.62
N THR A 248 -3.71 -3.56 18.01
CA THR A 248 -3.45 -3.90 19.41
C THR A 248 -2.14 -4.69 19.60
N LEU A 249 -1.70 -4.79 20.85
CA LEU A 249 -0.69 -5.76 21.28
C LEU A 249 -1.43 -7.03 21.76
N GLU A 250 -0.98 -8.20 21.31
CA GLU A 250 -1.51 -9.51 21.71
C GLU A 250 -0.45 -10.28 22.51
N SER A 251 -0.85 -10.90 23.63
CA SER A 251 0.05 -11.78 24.40
C SER A 251 0.07 -13.19 23.82
N ILE A 252 1.26 -13.80 23.77
CA ILE A 252 1.44 -15.23 23.52
C ILE A 252 1.03 -16.00 24.77
N THR A 253 0.19 -17.04 24.64
CA THR A 253 -0.32 -17.84 25.79
C THR A 253 0.00 -19.33 25.66
N ASP A 254 -0.52 -20.15 26.58
CA ASP A 254 -0.64 -21.62 26.47
C ASP A 254 -1.37 -22.13 25.22
N SER A 255 -2.15 -21.28 24.56
CA SER A 255 -2.82 -21.57 23.29
C SER A 255 -2.01 -20.98 22.13
N PRO A 256 -1.76 -21.72 21.04
CA PRO A 256 -0.98 -21.23 19.91
C PRO A 256 -1.68 -20.06 19.23
N LEU A 257 -1.01 -18.90 19.16
CA LEU A 257 -1.50 -17.72 18.47
C LEU A 257 -1.04 -17.73 17.00
N THR A 258 -1.97 -17.69 16.05
CA THR A 258 -1.64 -17.57 14.62
C THR A 258 -1.95 -16.18 14.06
N VAL A 259 -1.44 -15.87 12.86
CA VAL A 259 -1.75 -14.63 12.13
C VAL A 259 -3.26 -14.42 12.01
N LEU A 260 -4.01 -15.48 11.69
CA LEU A 260 -5.48 -15.38 11.60
C LEU A 260 -6.12 -15.11 12.96
N ASP A 261 -5.65 -15.76 14.04
CA ASP A 261 -6.18 -15.52 15.39
C ASP A 261 -5.93 -14.08 15.84
N ALA A 262 -4.71 -13.56 15.60
CA ALA A 262 -4.33 -12.20 15.94
C ALA A 262 -5.17 -11.16 15.18
N ILE A 263 -5.39 -11.35 13.87
CA ILE A 263 -6.28 -10.49 13.07
C ILE A 263 -7.73 -10.53 13.59
N ASN A 264 -8.24 -11.72 13.97
CA ASN A 264 -9.59 -11.85 14.51
C ASN A 264 -9.74 -11.19 15.89
N ARG A 265 -8.74 -11.31 16.78
CA ARG A 265 -8.74 -10.64 18.09
C ARG A 265 -8.64 -9.12 17.97
N ALA A 266 -7.92 -8.61 16.98
CA ALA A 266 -7.92 -7.20 16.56
C ALA A 266 -9.26 -6.72 15.93
N GLY A 267 -10.36 -7.48 16.12
CA GLY A 267 -11.70 -7.18 15.60
C GLY A 267 -11.91 -7.52 14.12
N GLY A 268 -10.95 -8.18 13.49
CA GLY A 268 -10.96 -8.49 12.05
C GLY A 268 -10.47 -7.34 11.18
N ALA A 269 -10.25 -7.66 9.91
CA ALA A 269 -9.77 -6.71 8.91
C ALA A 269 -10.89 -5.80 8.36
N LEU A 270 -10.49 -4.62 7.90
CA LEU A 270 -11.40 -3.65 7.26
C LEU A 270 -11.65 -4.01 5.78
N PRO A 271 -12.73 -3.51 5.14
CA PRO A 271 -13.12 -3.93 3.79
C PRO A 271 -12.08 -3.67 2.69
N ASP A 272 -11.25 -2.65 2.90
CA ASP A 272 -10.15 -2.16 2.07
C ASP A 272 -8.77 -2.71 2.47
N ALA A 273 -8.70 -3.57 3.49
CA ALA A 273 -7.51 -4.30 3.86
C ALA A 273 -7.08 -5.31 2.79
N ASP A 274 -5.78 -5.46 2.60
CA ASP A 274 -5.19 -6.45 1.71
C ASP A 274 -4.69 -7.67 2.50
N LEU A 275 -5.54 -8.70 2.55
CA LEU A 275 -5.26 -9.97 3.21
C LEU A 275 -4.34 -10.89 2.41
N GLN A 276 -4.01 -10.60 1.14
CA GLN A 276 -3.01 -11.37 0.40
C GLN A 276 -1.57 -10.95 0.73
N ASN A 277 -1.38 -9.70 1.12
CA ASN A 277 -0.06 -9.09 1.31
C ASN A 277 0.26 -8.78 2.78
N VAL A 278 -0.30 -9.56 3.71
CA VAL A 278 -0.06 -9.38 5.16
C VAL A 278 1.42 -9.56 5.45
N GLY A 279 2.04 -8.58 6.08
CA GLY A 279 3.42 -8.65 6.53
C GLY A 279 3.53 -9.26 7.92
N VAL A 280 4.34 -10.29 8.06
CA VAL A 280 4.85 -10.76 9.35
C VAL A 280 6.34 -10.42 9.41
N THR A 281 6.74 -9.57 10.34
CA THR A 281 8.15 -9.22 10.54
C THR A 281 8.69 -9.98 11.75
N ARG A 282 9.69 -10.84 11.52
CA ARG A 282 10.38 -11.65 12.54
C ARG A 282 11.89 -11.49 12.37
N ASP A 283 12.62 -11.29 13.47
CA ASP A 283 14.08 -11.08 13.47
C ASP A 283 14.55 -9.99 12.48
N GLY A 284 13.77 -8.92 12.33
CA GLY A 284 14.03 -7.82 11.39
C GLY A 284 13.81 -8.15 9.91
N ARG A 285 13.32 -9.35 9.57
CA ARG A 285 12.99 -9.76 8.19
C ARG A 285 11.47 -9.80 8.01
N ARG A 286 10.95 -9.15 6.97
CA ARG A 286 9.52 -9.20 6.60
C ARG A 286 9.24 -10.37 5.67
N TYR A 287 8.23 -11.14 6.02
CA TYR A 287 7.66 -12.24 5.24
C TYR A 287 6.24 -11.84 4.83
N THR A 288 5.85 -12.11 3.58
CA THR A 288 4.48 -11.89 3.09
C THR A 288 3.68 -13.17 3.25
N VAL A 289 2.46 -13.06 3.77
CA VAL A 289 1.55 -14.18 4.07
C VAL A 289 0.20 -13.93 3.43
N ASP A 290 -0.31 -14.91 2.69
CA ASP A 290 -1.64 -14.83 2.07
C ASP A 290 -2.73 -15.38 3.00
N VAL A 291 -3.22 -14.52 3.89
CA VAL A 291 -4.33 -14.83 4.79
C VAL A 291 -5.65 -14.97 4.03
N ALA A 292 -5.79 -14.38 2.84
CA ALA A 292 -6.97 -14.57 2.00
C ALA A 292 -7.08 -16.01 1.49
N ALA A 293 -5.97 -16.62 1.03
CA ALA A 293 -5.95 -18.03 0.61
C ALA A 293 -6.35 -18.98 1.74
N LEU A 294 -5.93 -18.73 2.99
CA LEU A 294 -6.39 -19.50 4.15
C LEU A 294 -7.93 -19.46 4.31
N LEU A 295 -8.55 -18.31 4.07
CA LEU A 295 -10.00 -18.11 4.21
C LEU A 295 -10.81 -18.60 3.00
N GLU A 296 -10.25 -18.49 1.78
CA GLU A 296 -10.94 -18.85 0.53
C GLU A 296 -10.75 -20.32 0.13
N THR A 297 -9.56 -20.88 0.35
CA THR A 297 -9.21 -22.25 -0.10
C THR A 297 -8.86 -23.20 1.06
N GLY A 298 -8.73 -22.70 2.28
CA GLY A 298 -8.34 -23.50 3.44
C GLY A 298 -6.84 -23.80 3.52
N ASP A 299 -5.98 -23.05 2.81
CA ASP A 299 -4.54 -23.30 2.82
C ASP A 299 -3.88 -22.99 4.18
N THR A 300 -3.80 -24.03 5.02
CA THR A 300 -3.10 -23.99 6.31
C THR A 300 -1.61 -23.68 6.22
N GLN A 301 -0.97 -23.75 5.05
CA GLN A 301 0.43 -23.35 4.85
C GLN A 301 0.62 -21.82 4.87
N GLN A 302 -0.47 -21.04 4.85
CA GLN A 302 -0.45 -19.60 5.11
C GLN A 302 -0.69 -19.27 6.60
N ASN A 303 -1.15 -20.22 7.43
CA ASN A 303 -1.45 -19.91 8.83
C ASN A 303 -0.21 -19.99 9.73
N VAL A 304 0.62 -18.95 9.68
CA VAL A 304 1.85 -18.82 10.46
C VAL A 304 1.54 -18.75 11.97
N LEU A 305 2.24 -19.57 12.74
CA LEU A 305 2.33 -19.53 14.19
C LEU A 305 3.26 -18.37 14.60
N LEU A 306 2.75 -17.51 15.47
CA LEU A 306 3.43 -16.30 15.92
C LEU A 306 4.39 -16.60 17.08
N GLN A 307 5.38 -15.73 17.21
CA GLN A 307 6.43 -15.79 18.23
C GLN A 307 6.61 -14.41 18.87
N ASP A 308 7.26 -14.38 20.02
CA ASP A 308 7.57 -13.14 20.73
C ASP A 308 8.34 -12.15 19.86
N GLY A 309 7.93 -10.89 19.89
CA GLY A 309 8.52 -9.81 19.09
C GLY A 309 8.09 -9.78 17.62
N ASP A 310 7.20 -10.67 17.16
CA ASP A 310 6.61 -10.56 15.82
C ASP A 310 5.82 -9.26 15.66
N ILE A 311 5.91 -8.66 14.46
CA ILE A 311 5.07 -7.52 14.05
C ILE A 311 4.23 -7.93 12.85
N ILE A 312 2.92 -7.97 13.03
CA ILE A 312 1.92 -8.13 11.97
C ILE A 312 1.49 -6.75 11.48
N ASP A 313 1.58 -6.56 10.18
CA ASP A 313 1.17 -5.36 9.47
C ASP A 313 0.25 -5.76 8.30
N VAL A 314 -1.03 -5.40 8.41
CA VAL A 314 -2.03 -5.63 7.37
C VAL A 314 -2.14 -4.37 6.51
N PRO A 315 -1.60 -4.33 5.29
CA PRO A 315 -1.67 -3.14 4.45
C PRO A 315 -3.10 -2.86 3.95
N ASP A 316 -3.32 -1.65 3.47
CA ASP A 316 -4.47 -1.35 2.61
C ASP A 316 -4.23 -1.82 1.17
N ARG A 317 -5.28 -1.76 0.33
CA ARG A 317 -5.18 -2.09 -1.10
C ARG A 317 -4.60 -0.97 -1.98
N SER A 318 -4.06 0.13 -1.43
CA SER A 318 -3.50 1.22 -2.24
C SER A 318 -2.31 0.78 -3.11
N ASN A 319 -1.54 -0.19 -2.61
CA ASN A 319 -0.43 -0.81 -3.31
C ASN A 319 -0.84 -1.96 -4.25
N SER A 320 -2.04 -2.52 -4.06
CA SER A 320 -2.58 -3.66 -4.81
C SER A 320 -3.54 -3.20 -5.89
N ARG A 321 -2.96 -2.49 -6.86
CA ARG A 321 -3.62 -1.96 -8.06
C ARG A 321 -2.80 -2.24 -9.30
N ILE A 322 -3.45 -2.33 -10.45
CA ILE A 322 -2.80 -2.39 -11.77
C ILE A 322 -3.03 -1.08 -12.53
N PHE A 323 -2.32 -0.89 -13.64
CA PHE A 323 -2.47 0.25 -14.52
C PHE A 323 -2.88 -0.21 -15.92
N VAL A 324 -3.98 0.33 -16.47
CA VAL A 324 -4.38 0.09 -17.87
C VAL A 324 -4.14 1.37 -18.67
N LEU A 325 -3.28 1.27 -19.68
CA LEU A 325 -2.75 2.38 -20.47
C LEU A 325 -2.82 2.08 -21.97
N GLY A 326 -2.64 3.11 -22.79
CA GLY A 326 -2.71 2.99 -24.25
C GLY A 326 -4.13 3.15 -24.79
N GLU A 327 -4.43 2.50 -25.90
CA GLU A 327 -5.68 2.68 -26.67
C GLU A 327 -6.87 1.86 -26.11
N VAL A 328 -7.21 2.15 -24.85
CA VAL A 328 -8.46 1.71 -24.19
C VAL A 328 -9.42 2.88 -24.08
N MET A 329 -10.73 2.61 -23.93
CA MET A 329 -11.74 3.67 -23.82
C MET A 329 -11.51 4.63 -22.64
N LYS A 330 -10.94 4.14 -21.53
CA LYS A 330 -10.59 4.95 -20.37
C LYS A 330 -9.32 4.43 -19.68
N PRO A 331 -8.13 4.99 -20.00
CA PRO A 331 -6.90 4.70 -19.26
C PRO A 331 -7.07 5.02 -17.77
N THR A 332 -6.78 4.06 -16.90
CA THR A 332 -7.06 4.14 -15.46
C THR A 332 -6.21 3.16 -14.66
N SER A 333 -6.02 3.42 -13.36
CA SER A 333 -5.61 2.37 -12.42
C SER A 333 -6.83 1.64 -11.86
N LEU A 334 -6.73 0.33 -11.65
CA LEU A 334 -7.80 -0.49 -11.07
C LEU A 334 -7.30 -1.20 -9.80
N PRO A 335 -8.02 -1.14 -8.67
CA PRO A 335 -7.67 -1.91 -7.48
C PRO A 335 -7.96 -3.40 -7.70
N MET A 336 -7.15 -4.28 -7.11
CA MET A 336 -7.35 -5.72 -7.15
C MET A 336 -8.33 -6.12 -6.04
N ASN A 337 -9.37 -6.89 -6.38
CA ASN A 337 -10.37 -7.29 -5.41
C ASN A 337 -9.96 -8.62 -4.76
N ARG A 338 -9.80 -8.64 -3.43
CA ARG A 338 -9.20 -9.76 -2.70
C ARG A 338 -7.87 -10.22 -3.31
N GLY A 339 -7.11 -9.25 -3.86
CA GLY A 339 -5.84 -9.45 -4.56
C GLY A 339 -5.91 -10.32 -5.84
N ARG A 340 -7.10 -10.66 -6.35
CA ARG A 340 -7.27 -11.20 -7.70
C ARG A 340 -7.77 -10.12 -8.64
N LEU A 341 -7.28 -10.15 -9.87
CA LEU A 341 -7.77 -9.37 -10.99
C LEU A 341 -7.28 -10.03 -12.29
N THR A 342 -8.18 -10.44 -13.17
CA THR A 342 -7.78 -11.02 -14.46
C THR A 342 -7.49 -9.92 -15.47
N LEU A 343 -6.78 -10.26 -16.55
CA LEU A 343 -6.64 -9.34 -17.70
C LEU A 343 -8.00 -8.94 -18.28
N ALA A 344 -9.03 -9.81 -18.18
CA ALA A 344 -10.39 -9.49 -18.62
C ALA A 344 -11.08 -8.45 -17.70
N ASP A 345 -10.92 -8.58 -16.39
CA ASP A 345 -11.42 -7.59 -15.42
C ASP A 345 -10.74 -6.23 -15.61
N ALA A 346 -9.42 -6.24 -15.90
CA ALA A 346 -8.67 -5.03 -16.17
C ALA A 346 -9.12 -4.33 -17.47
N MET A 347 -9.22 -5.09 -18.57
CA MET A 347 -9.68 -4.55 -19.85
C MET A 347 -11.11 -4.01 -19.75
N THR A 348 -12.04 -4.76 -19.13
CA THR A 348 -13.43 -4.31 -18.97
C THR A 348 -13.56 -3.10 -18.02
N GLY A 349 -12.79 -3.07 -16.92
CA GLY A 349 -12.75 -1.92 -16.01
C GLY A 349 -12.18 -0.63 -16.63
N ALA A 350 -11.34 -0.76 -17.67
CA ALA A 350 -10.88 0.35 -18.50
C ALA A 350 -11.81 0.70 -19.69
N GLY A 351 -13.01 0.09 -19.74
CA GLY A 351 -14.00 0.31 -20.80
C GLY A 351 -13.76 -0.50 -22.09
N SER A 352 -12.88 -1.50 -22.06
CA SER A 352 -12.40 -2.28 -23.22
C SER A 352 -11.48 -1.50 -24.17
N LEU A 353 -11.04 -2.22 -25.22
CA LEU A 353 -10.27 -1.72 -26.35
C LEU A 353 -11.01 -0.57 -27.06
N ASP A 354 -10.30 0.50 -27.48
CA ASP A 354 -10.88 1.45 -28.41
C ASP A 354 -11.03 0.79 -29.80
N PRO A 355 -12.26 0.61 -30.32
CA PRO A 355 -12.49 -0.11 -31.58
C PRO A 355 -12.04 0.67 -32.82
N LYS A 356 -11.72 1.97 -32.68
CA LYS A 356 -11.21 2.83 -33.76
C LYS A 356 -9.69 2.93 -33.74
N THR A 357 -9.07 2.92 -32.56
CA THR A 357 -7.63 3.23 -32.41
C THR A 357 -6.75 2.12 -31.85
N GLY A 358 -7.31 1.14 -31.12
CA GLY A 358 -6.55 0.05 -30.52
C GLY A 358 -6.27 -1.11 -31.48
N ASP A 359 -5.10 -1.74 -31.35
CA ASP A 359 -4.76 -2.97 -32.08
C ASP A 359 -5.00 -4.21 -31.20
N PRO A 360 -5.98 -5.07 -31.52
CA PRO A 360 -6.29 -6.25 -30.71
C PRO A 360 -5.16 -7.29 -30.66
N ARG A 361 -4.17 -7.22 -31.57
CA ARG A 361 -3.05 -8.19 -31.63
C ARG A 361 -1.93 -7.89 -30.63
N TYR A 362 -1.95 -6.70 -30.03
CA TYR A 362 -0.82 -6.12 -29.31
C TYR A 362 -1.28 -5.55 -27.96
N ILE A 363 -1.87 -6.43 -27.15
CA ILE A 363 -2.18 -6.16 -25.74
C ILE A 363 -1.04 -6.75 -24.91
N TYR A 364 -0.25 -5.87 -24.29
CA TYR A 364 0.89 -6.27 -23.47
C TYR A 364 0.53 -6.22 -21.99
N VAL A 365 1.11 -7.15 -21.21
CA VAL A 365 1.21 -7.03 -19.76
C VAL A 365 2.69 -6.95 -19.40
N ILE A 366 3.08 -5.88 -18.72
CA ILE A 366 4.45 -5.63 -18.27
C ILE A 366 4.48 -5.83 -16.76
N ARG A 367 5.21 -6.85 -16.31
CA ARG A 367 5.26 -7.31 -14.91
C ARG A 367 6.62 -7.03 -14.28
N GLY A 368 6.61 -6.57 -13.03
CA GLY A 368 7.83 -6.27 -12.28
C GLY A 368 8.54 -4.95 -12.64
N ALA A 369 7.86 -4.08 -13.42
CA ALA A 369 8.37 -2.77 -13.83
C ALA A 369 8.67 -1.80 -12.67
N ASP A 370 8.12 -2.06 -11.47
CA ASP A 370 8.37 -1.28 -10.24
C ASP A 370 9.54 -1.81 -9.39
N LYS A 371 10.05 -3.02 -9.69
CA LYS A 371 11.02 -3.76 -8.86
C LYS A 371 12.33 -4.07 -9.58
N THR A 372 12.32 -4.16 -10.91
CA THR A 372 13.44 -4.67 -11.70
C THR A 372 13.63 -3.84 -12.97
N LEU A 373 14.87 -3.78 -13.45
CA LEU A 373 15.21 -3.19 -14.76
C LEU A 373 14.88 -4.14 -15.93
N THR A 374 14.55 -5.40 -15.63
CA THR A 374 14.27 -6.48 -16.60
C THR A 374 12.84 -7.00 -16.41
N PRO A 375 11.80 -6.24 -16.79
CA PRO A 375 10.42 -6.68 -16.65
C PRO A 375 10.11 -7.89 -17.53
N ASP A 376 9.23 -8.77 -17.03
CA ASP A 376 8.61 -9.79 -17.87
C ASP A 376 7.53 -9.13 -18.74
N VAL A 377 7.63 -9.32 -20.06
CA VAL A 377 6.65 -8.79 -21.02
C VAL A 377 5.84 -9.93 -21.61
N TYR A 378 4.54 -9.89 -21.39
CA TYR A 378 3.56 -10.83 -21.95
C TYR A 378 2.75 -10.15 -23.07
N ARG A 379 2.28 -10.92 -24.06
CA ARG A 379 1.39 -10.42 -25.13
C ARG A 379 0.20 -11.34 -25.36
N LEU A 380 -1.01 -10.79 -25.29
CA LEU A 380 -2.24 -11.43 -25.79
C LEU A 380 -2.58 -10.90 -27.19
N ASP A 381 -3.02 -11.80 -28.07
CA ASP A 381 -3.60 -11.47 -29.37
C ASP A 381 -5.10 -11.83 -29.36
N MET A 382 -5.97 -10.82 -29.24
CA MET A 382 -7.43 -10.97 -29.19
C MET A 382 -8.08 -11.33 -30.53
N THR A 383 -7.33 -11.50 -31.62
CA THR A 383 -7.89 -12.01 -32.89
C THR A 383 -8.17 -13.51 -32.86
N GLN A 384 -7.61 -14.23 -31.87
CA GLN A 384 -7.82 -15.67 -31.70
C GLN A 384 -9.03 -15.96 -30.80
N VAL A 385 -9.77 -17.04 -31.09
CA VAL A 385 -11.01 -17.39 -30.37
C VAL A 385 -10.73 -17.80 -28.92
N ASP A 386 -9.60 -18.44 -28.67
CA ASP A 386 -9.17 -18.84 -27.32
C ASP A 386 -8.71 -17.64 -26.47
N ALA A 387 -8.31 -16.53 -27.08
CA ALA A 387 -7.82 -15.34 -26.37
C ALA A 387 -8.79 -14.81 -25.31
N LEU A 388 -10.11 -14.85 -25.57
CA LEU A 388 -11.13 -14.45 -24.59
C LEU A 388 -11.15 -15.37 -23.35
N MET A 389 -10.92 -16.67 -23.54
CA MET A 389 -10.78 -17.64 -22.44
C MET A 389 -9.42 -17.50 -21.73
N LEU A 390 -8.35 -17.17 -22.46
CA LEU A 390 -7.02 -16.98 -21.89
C LEU A 390 -6.97 -15.71 -21.03
N MET A 391 -7.64 -14.64 -21.47
CA MET A 391 -7.74 -13.36 -20.75
C MET A 391 -8.46 -13.46 -19.40
N THR A 392 -9.48 -14.32 -19.29
CA THR A 392 -10.21 -14.60 -18.03
C THR A 392 -9.47 -15.56 -17.10
N LYS A 393 -8.32 -16.12 -17.53
CA LYS A 393 -7.46 -17.02 -16.74
C LYS A 393 -6.12 -16.41 -16.38
N PHE A 394 -5.68 -15.38 -17.10
CA PHE A 394 -4.44 -14.68 -16.84
C PHE A 394 -4.63 -13.73 -15.65
N GLU A 395 -4.19 -14.15 -14.46
CA GLU A 395 -4.18 -13.32 -13.27
C GLU A 395 -3.05 -12.26 -13.36
N LEU A 396 -3.43 -11.00 -13.15
CA LEU A 396 -2.51 -9.88 -13.01
C LEU A 396 -1.94 -9.84 -11.60
N GLN A 397 -0.75 -9.26 -11.45
CA GLN A 397 -0.10 -9.00 -10.16
C GLN A 397 -0.16 -7.51 -9.80
N ALA A 398 -0.01 -7.20 -8.51
CA ALA A 398 0.05 -5.83 -8.04
C ALA A 398 1.14 -5.04 -8.78
N LYS A 399 0.73 -3.89 -9.34
CA LYS A 399 1.49 -2.96 -10.18
C LYS A 399 1.87 -3.47 -11.59
N ASP A 400 1.26 -4.55 -12.07
CA ASP A 400 1.31 -4.87 -13.51
C ASP A 400 0.78 -3.69 -14.34
N VAL A 401 1.43 -3.44 -15.48
CA VAL A 401 0.99 -2.43 -16.47
C VAL A 401 0.43 -3.16 -17.69
N VAL A 402 -0.87 -3.06 -17.89
CA VAL A 402 -1.55 -3.48 -19.12
C VAL A 402 -1.43 -2.32 -20.12
N TYR A 403 -0.78 -2.56 -21.26
CA TYR A 403 -0.61 -1.56 -22.31
C TYR A 403 -1.19 -2.05 -23.63
N VAL A 404 -2.12 -1.28 -24.19
CA VAL A 404 -2.71 -1.53 -25.50
C VAL A 404 -2.01 -0.69 -26.56
N GLN A 405 -1.44 -1.34 -27.57
CA GLN A 405 -0.78 -0.65 -28.68
C GLN A 405 -1.80 -0.03 -29.66
N VAL A 406 -1.40 1.11 -30.24
CA VAL A 406 -2.14 1.79 -31.30
C VAL A 406 -2.07 1.10 -32.65
N ALA A 407 -3.22 0.94 -33.30
CA ALA A 407 -3.36 0.41 -34.64
C ALA A 407 -2.64 1.29 -35.68
N SER A 408 -2.04 0.65 -36.68
CA SER A 408 -1.32 1.36 -37.75
C SER A 408 -2.21 2.33 -38.55
N SER A 409 -3.48 1.97 -38.76
CA SER A 409 -4.52 2.82 -39.38
C SER A 409 -4.85 4.07 -38.57
N ALA A 410 -4.87 3.96 -37.23
CA ALA A 410 -5.23 5.06 -36.35
C ALA A 410 -4.20 6.20 -36.35
N ARG A 411 -2.92 5.87 -36.52
CA ARG A 411 -1.84 6.87 -36.69
C ARG A 411 -2.03 7.70 -37.95
N PHE A 412 -2.45 7.06 -39.05
CA PHE A 412 -2.73 7.73 -40.32
C PHE A 412 -3.97 8.63 -40.23
N ASN A 413 -5.06 8.15 -39.63
CA ASN A 413 -6.26 8.97 -39.42
C ASN A 413 -5.98 10.20 -38.54
N ARG A 414 -5.21 10.07 -37.45
CA ARG A 414 -4.79 11.23 -36.63
C ARG A 414 -4.00 12.27 -37.42
N ALA A 415 -3.14 11.84 -38.34
CA ALA A 415 -2.41 12.76 -39.21
C ALA A 415 -3.35 13.47 -40.21
N LEU A 416 -4.34 12.75 -40.76
CA LEU A 416 -5.37 13.34 -41.62
C LEU A 416 -6.26 14.33 -40.85
N ASP A 417 -6.69 14.00 -39.62
CA ASP A 417 -7.51 14.88 -38.78
C ASP A 417 -6.79 16.19 -38.41
N GLN A 418 -5.45 16.16 -38.26
CA GLN A 418 -4.65 17.35 -38.02
C GLN A 418 -4.46 18.23 -39.26
N ILE A 419 -4.44 17.64 -40.46
CA ILE A 419 -4.22 18.34 -41.74
C ILE A 419 -5.56 18.78 -42.38
N SER A 420 -6.66 18.10 -42.06
CA SER A 420 -8.01 18.36 -42.58
C SER A 420 -8.49 19.80 -42.39
N PRO A 421 -8.35 20.46 -41.21
CA PRO A 421 -8.71 21.87 -41.05
C PRO A 421 -7.92 22.80 -41.98
N THR A 422 -6.63 22.52 -42.18
CA THR A 422 -5.78 23.31 -43.11
C THR A 422 -6.19 23.10 -44.56
N LEU A 423 -6.50 21.86 -44.96
CA LEU A 423 -7.00 21.56 -46.31
C LEU A 423 -8.37 22.19 -46.58
N GLN A 424 -9.29 22.14 -45.61
CA GLN A 424 -10.57 22.85 -45.70
C GLN A 424 -10.37 24.36 -45.81
N THR A 425 -9.49 24.94 -45.00
CA THR A 425 -9.17 26.38 -45.04
C THR A 425 -8.59 26.78 -46.40
N LEU A 426 -7.66 25.99 -46.96
CA LEU A 426 -7.09 26.19 -48.30
C LEU A 426 -8.12 26.01 -49.43
N PHE A 427 -9.07 25.08 -49.27
CA PHE A 427 -10.15 24.88 -50.23
C PHE A 427 -11.12 26.08 -50.23
N TYR A 428 -11.62 26.48 -49.06
CA TYR A 428 -12.54 27.62 -48.94
C TYR A 428 -11.89 28.96 -49.32
N THR A 429 -10.61 29.19 -49.00
CA THR A 429 -9.92 30.42 -49.47
C THR A 429 -9.69 30.43 -50.98
N ARG A 430 -9.49 29.26 -51.61
CA ARG A 430 -9.43 29.15 -53.08
C ARG A 430 -10.79 29.35 -53.75
N GLU A 431 -11.87 28.94 -53.10
CA GLU A 431 -13.24 29.07 -53.60
C GLU A 431 -13.79 30.50 -53.41
N LEU A 432 -13.40 31.20 -52.34
CA LEU A 432 -13.68 32.63 -52.12
C LEU A 432 -12.83 33.58 -52.99
N GLY A 433 -11.72 33.08 -53.57
CA GLY A 433 -10.84 33.83 -54.46
C GLY A 433 -11.15 33.68 -55.95
N ARG A 434 -12.34 33.17 -56.29
CA ARG A 434 -12.77 32.82 -57.65
C ARG A 434 -14.11 33.45 -58.01
#